data_AF-A0AA39X843-F1
#
_entry.id   AF-A0AA39X843-F1
#
_cell.length_a   1.000
_cell.length_b   1.000
_cell.length_c   1.000
_cell.angle_alpha   90.00
_cell.angle_beta   90.00
_cell.angle_gamma   90.00
#
_symmetry.space_group_name_H-M   'P 1'
#
loop_
_entity.id
_entity.type
_entity.pdbx_description
1 polymer ?
#
loop_
_entity_poly.entity_id
_entity_poly.type
_entity_poly.pdbx_seq_one_letter_code
_entity_poly.pdbx_strand_id
1 'polypeptide(L)'
;MESQATCSSINNPITGPEVPFVPLLAGLTAWPVLRYVLEYVVRRVNPQLYEDLKMEPRKRYDLYFGTWLGSIFKVVSITACTAALFTTPAQTDIAGLVRPLNAAEQWCWGCRAVIYIQELPHISSIPELIIHHILSIVAMIGLLAFNMPRRQMYLAWASLVNEFVSNGRRLLKMHGRLTPRLAWWMTLINVSSLIIFRVTGCFVAVVWTLQGGSRGVALYVNTAAFLIYFIYMLRVSAGELSRAKLLAIDTDKPAKLVIAETWTVDLFGIVMGAALVSVELSALLIYEAASTERLVSEAEVYSIAWVSLQAVLIGLVGAYISAPILRWLVTKHDNERKTQRLSMHGGFLFAAATLLLSPTTADSVDKRTLLECMALSFPLLDAI
;
A
#
# COMPACT_ATOMS: atom_id res chain seq x y z
N MET A 1 19.83 20.49 26.46
CA MET A 1 19.75 19.43 27.48
C MET A 1 19.47 18.14 26.76
N GLU A 2 20.49 17.30 26.61
CA GLU A 2 20.33 15.94 26.07
C GLU A 2 19.32 15.21 26.95
N SER A 3 18.18 14.85 26.36
CA SER A 3 17.33 13.81 26.93
C SER A 3 18.11 12.51 26.78
N GLN A 4 18.95 12.22 27.76
CA GLN A 4 19.37 10.86 28.04
C GLN A 4 18.08 10.10 28.32
N ALA A 5 17.54 9.45 27.29
CA ALA A 5 16.58 8.39 27.45
C ALA A 5 17.29 7.31 28.26
N THR A 6 17.18 7.42 29.57
CA THR A 6 17.65 6.42 30.52
C THR A 6 16.98 5.11 30.14
N CYS A 7 17.76 4.19 29.58
CA CYS A 7 17.46 2.78 29.45
C CYS A 7 17.39 2.12 30.84
N SER A 8 16.54 2.65 31.72
CA SER A 8 16.31 2.16 33.06
C SER A 8 14.93 1.52 33.15
N SER A 9 14.73 0.43 32.42
CA SER A 9 13.70 -0.59 32.76
C SER A 9 13.96 -1.99 32.18
N ILE A 10 15.22 -2.30 31.80
CA ILE A 10 15.63 -3.68 31.50
C ILE A 10 15.82 -4.42 32.83
N ASN A 11 14.74 -4.74 33.53
CA ASN A 11 14.75 -5.70 34.64
C ASN A 11 13.36 -6.27 34.98
N ASN A 12 12.33 -6.02 34.16
CA ASN A 12 11.11 -6.81 34.27
C ASN A 12 11.29 -8.11 33.47
N PRO A 13 11.21 -9.29 34.11
CA PRO A 13 11.19 -10.54 33.38
C PRO A 13 10.02 -10.50 32.40
N ILE A 14 10.28 -10.84 31.14
CA ILE A 14 9.30 -10.93 30.07
C ILE A 14 8.33 -12.06 30.42
N THR A 15 7.21 -11.73 31.09
CA THR A 15 6.21 -12.71 31.53
C THR A 15 4.99 -12.75 30.62
N GLY A 16 5.21 -12.87 29.30
CA GLY A 16 4.12 -13.07 28.34
C GLY A 16 4.62 -13.75 27.07
N PRO A 17 3.80 -14.60 26.42
CA PRO A 17 4.21 -15.26 25.19
C PRO A 17 4.41 -14.20 24.08
N GLU A 18 5.64 -14.11 23.56
CA GLU A 18 5.98 -13.32 22.38
C GLU A 18 5.46 -13.95 21.07
N VAL A 19 4.96 -15.19 21.17
CA VAL A 19 4.57 -16.01 20.03
C VAL A 19 3.06 -16.26 20.07
N PRO A 20 2.32 -16.12 18.96
CA PRO A 20 0.88 -16.38 18.89
C PRO A 20 0.58 -17.89 18.91
N PHE A 21 1.03 -18.60 19.94
CA PHE A 21 1.02 -20.06 20.00
C PHE A 21 -0.40 -20.64 19.93
N VAL A 22 -1.33 -20.07 20.69
CA VAL A 22 -2.72 -20.57 20.73
C VAL A 22 -3.44 -20.35 19.39
N PRO A 23 -3.48 -19.15 18.79
CA PRO A 23 -4.13 -18.95 17.49
C PRO A 23 -3.44 -19.71 16.35
N LEU A 24 -2.10 -19.85 16.41
CA LEU A 24 -1.35 -20.64 15.45
C LEU A 24 -1.75 -22.12 15.52
N LEU A 25 -1.66 -22.74 16.70
CA LEU A 25 -2.04 -24.15 16.86
C LEU A 25 -3.51 -24.39 16.50
N ALA A 26 -4.41 -23.56 17.03
CA ALA A 26 -5.84 -23.66 16.75
C ALA A 26 -6.12 -23.57 15.24
N GLY A 27 -5.45 -22.64 14.54
CA GLY A 27 -5.60 -22.49 13.10
C GLY A 27 -4.98 -23.65 12.30
N LEU A 28 -3.80 -24.12 12.69
CA LEU A 28 -3.15 -25.29 12.08
C LEU A 28 -3.99 -26.56 12.24
N THR A 29 -4.72 -26.71 13.35
CA THR A 29 -5.65 -27.83 13.57
C THR A 29 -6.99 -27.63 12.87
N ALA A 30 -7.54 -26.41 12.88
CA ALA A 30 -8.83 -26.12 12.28
C ALA A 30 -8.80 -26.22 10.75
N TRP A 31 -7.67 -25.86 10.12
CA TRP A 31 -7.53 -25.89 8.67
C TRP A 31 -7.81 -27.26 8.03
N PRO A 32 -7.15 -28.37 8.43
CA PRO A 32 -7.43 -29.69 7.87
C PRO A 32 -8.83 -30.20 8.22
N VAL A 33 -9.35 -29.89 9.42
CA VAL A 33 -10.71 -30.29 9.81
C VAL A 33 -11.75 -29.59 8.92
N LEU A 34 -11.64 -28.28 8.74
CA LEU A 34 -12.53 -27.53 7.85
C LEU A 34 -12.36 -27.95 6.40
N ARG A 35 -11.15 -28.29 5.96
CA ARG A 35 -10.92 -28.88 4.62
C ARG A 35 -11.73 -30.17 4.47
N TYR A 36 -11.62 -31.10 5.41
CA TYR A 36 -12.32 -32.36 5.38
C TYR A 36 -13.85 -32.18 5.34
N VAL A 37 -14.38 -31.29 6.19
CA VAL A 37 -15.82 -30.96 6.22
C VAL A 37 -16.26 -30.36 4.88
N LEU A 38 -15.50 -29.41 4.34
CA LEU A 38 -15.83 -28.75 3.08
C LEU A 38 -15.80 -29.73 1.91
N GLU A 39 -14.81 -30.62 1.84
CA GLU A 39 -14.74 -31.69 0.85
C GLU A 39 -15.94 -32.62 0.95
N TYR A 40 -16.33 -33.03 2.16
CA TYR A 40 -17.52 -33.85 2.39
C TYR A 40 -18.79 -33.15 1.89
N VAL A 41 -18.97 -31.86 2.22
CA VAL A 41 -20.12 -31.08 1.78
C VAL A 41 -20.17 -30.97 0.25
N VAL A 42 -19.05 -30.63 -0.39
CA VAL A 42 -19.00 -30.46 -1.86
C VAL A 42 -19.28 -31.80 -2.56
N ARG A 43 -18.70 -32.90 -2.08
CA ARG A 43 -18.94 -34.25 -2.62
C ARG A 43 -20.41 -34.66 -2.51
N ARG A 44 -21.12 -34.25 -1.46
CA ARG A 44 -22.55 -34.58 -1.25
C ARG A 44 -23.49 -33.66 -2.01
N VAL A 45 -23.23 -32.36 -2.03
CA VAL A 45 -24.14 -31.35 -2.59
C VAL A 45 -23.96 -31.20 -4.10
N ASN A 46 -22.72 -31.32 -4.60
CA ASN A 46 -22.41 -31.23 -6.03
C ASN A 46 -21.34 -32.28 -6.42
N PRO A 47 -21.71 -33.56 -6.49
CA PRO A 47 -20.77 -34.65 -6.79
C PRO A 47 -20.10 -34.48 -8.16
N GLN A 48 -20.82 -33.95 -9.15
CA GLN A 48 -20.26 -33.72 -10.48
C GLN A 48 -19.13 -32.69 -10.44
N LEU A 49 -19.34 -31.55 -9.79
CA LEU A 49 -18.27 -30.57 -9.59
C LEU A 49 -17.08 -31.18 -8.84
N TYR A 50 -17.32 -32.00 -7.82
CA TYR A 50 -16.24 -32.63 -7.06
C TYR A 50 -15.37 -33.53 -7.94
N GLU A 51 -15.96 -34.35 -8.79
CA GLU A 51 -15.21 -35.17 -9.75
C GLU A 51 -14.49 -34.30 -10.81
N ASP A 52 -15.13 -33.23 -11.29
CA ASP A 52 -14.51 -32.28 -12.22
C ASP A 52 -13.29 -31.58 -11.61
N LEU A 53 -13.36 -31.21 -10.33
CA LEU A 53 -12.25 -30.61 -9.61
C LEU A 53 -11.07 -31.58 -9.49
N LYS A 54 -11.35 -32.86 -9.23
CA LYS A 54 -10.32 -33.91 -9.10
C LYS A 54 -9.56 -34.21 -10.38
N MET A 55 -10.15 -33.96 -11.55
CA MET A 55 -9.44 -34.13 -12.83
C MET A 55 -8.20 -33.25 -12.94
N GLU A 56 -8.15 -32.12 -12.24
CA GLU A 56 -6.99 -31.24 -12.17
C GLU A 56 -6.62 -30.90 -10.70
N PRO A 57 -5.94 -31.82 -9.98
CA PRO A 57 -5.74 -31.69 -8.54
C PRO A 57 -5.09 -30.35 -8.12
N ARG A 58 -3.98 -29.98 -8.78
CA ARG A 58 -3.22 -28.77 -8.40
C ARG A 58 -3.82 -27.46 -8.90
N LYS A 59 -4.55 -27.48 -10.02
CA LYS A 59 -5.06 -26.26 -10.68
C LYS A 59 -6.50 -25.93 -10.27
N ARG A 60 -7.31 -26.95 -9.99
CA ARG A 60 -8.73 -26.80 -9.69
C ARG A 60 -9.07 -27.28 -8.28
N TYR A 61 -8.74 -28.53 -7.93
CA TYR A 61 -9.13 -29.09 -6.63
C TYR A 61 -8.54 -28.31 -5.45
N ASP A 62 -7.21 -28.26 -5.34
CA ASP A 62 -6.56 -27.59 -4.22
C ASP A 62 -6.87 -26.09 -4.23
N LEU A 63 -6.85 -25.46 -5.40
CA LEU A 63 -7.18 -24.04 -5.53
C LEU A 63 -8.62 -23.73 -5.08
N TYR A 64 -9.59 -24.60 -5.37
CA TYR A 64 -11.00 -24.43 -4.99
C TYR A 64 -11.16 -24.49 -3.47
N PHE A 65 -10.65 -25.55 -2.83
CA PHE A 65 -10.75 -25.73 -1.39
C PHE A 65 -9.93 -24.67 -0.64
N GLY A 66 -8.73 -24.36 -1.13
CA GLY A 66 -7.91 -23.28 -0.61
C GLY A 66 -8.58 -21.91 -0.71
N THR A 67 -9.32 -21.63 -1.79
CA THR A 67 -10.05 -20.35 -1.93
C THR A 67 -11.18 -20.22 -0.91
N TRP A 68 -11.92 -21.29 -0.64
CA TRP A 68 -12.95 -21.30 0.41
C TRP A 68 -12.34 -21.17 1.81
N LEU A 69 -11.36 -22.00 2.14
CA LEU A 69 -10.69 -21.97 3.44
C LEU A 69 -10.04 -20.61 3.70
N GLY A 70 -9.31 -20.10 2.71
CA GLY A 70 -8.73 -18.77 2.75
C GLY A 70 -9.77 -17.69 3.01
N SER A 71 -10.94 -17.76 2.37
CA SER A 71 -12.04 -16.82 2.63
C SER A 71 -12.55 -16.90 4.07
N ILE A 72 -12.78 -18.11 4.61
CA ILE A 72 -13.27 -18.32 5.98
C ILE A 72 -12.25 -17.78 7.00
N PHE A 73 -10.98 -18.16 6.87
CA PHE A 73 -9.92 -17.74 7.78
C PHE A 73 -9.62 -16.23 7.66
N LYS A 74 -9.80 -15.63 6.47
CA LYS A 74 -9.64 -14.19 6.27
C LYS A 74 -10.66 -13.36 7.05
N VAL A 75 -11.89 -13.84 7.26
CA VAL A 75 -12.86 -13.15 8.14
C VAL A 75 -12.28 -13.02 9.55
N VAL A 76 -11.78 -14.13 10.10
CA VAL A 76 -11.16 -14.15 11.43
C VAL A 76 -9.91 -13.27 11.46
N SER A 77 -9.07 -13.34 10.44
CA SER A 77 -7.86 -12.53 10.34
C SER A 77 -8.15 -11.03 10.26
N ILE A 78 -9.10 -10.59 9.42
CA ILE A 78 -9.43 -9.18 9.25
C ILE A 78 -10.03 -8.62 10.55
N THR A 79 -10.95 -9.35 11.17
CA THR A 79 -11.55 -8.94 12.45
C THR A 79 -10.50 -8.85 13.56
N ALA A 80 -9.64 -9.87 13.70
CA ALA A 80 -8.55 -9.86 14.67
C ALA A 80 -7.54 -8.74 14.42
N CYS A 81 -7.15 -8.49 13.17
CA CYS A 81 -6.20 -7.41 12.84
C CYS A 81 -6.82 -6.02 12.99
N THR A 82 -8.12 -5.87 12.74
CA THR A 82 -8.85 -4.63 13.05
C THR A 82 -8.88 -4.40 14.56
N ALA A 83 -9.19 -5.42 15.35
CA ALA A 83 -9.14 -5.32 16.81
C ALA A 83 -7.71 -5.02 17.31
N ALA A 84 -6.69 -5.65 16.75
CA ALA A 84 -5.29 -5.39 17.08
C ALA A 84 -4.90 -3.94 16.77
N LEU A 85 -5.35 -3.39 15.63
CA LEU A 85 -5.13 -2.00 15.24
C LEU A 85 -5.72 -1.02 16.28
N PHE A 86 -6.95 -1.24 16.73
CA PHE A 86 -7.62 -0.34 17.67
C PHE A 86 -7.17 -0.52 19.13
N THR A 87 -6.74 -1.71 19.52
CA THR A 87 -6.32 -2.00 20.91
C THR A 87 -4.82 -1.77 21.13
N THR A 88 -4.05 -1.57 20.06
CA THR A 88 -2.63 -1.24 20.14
C THR A 88 -2.45 0.26 20.37
N PRO A 89 -1.89 0.68 21.53
CA PRO A 89 -1.71 2.09 21.84
C PRO A 89 -0.74 2.76 20.85
N ALA A 90 -1.03 4.01 20.45
CA ALA A 90 -0.18 4.78 19.52
C ALA A 90 1.25 4.99 20.04
N GLN A 91 1.43 5.02 21.37
CA GLN A 91 2.72 5.15 22.05
C GLN A 91 3.66 3.97 21.75
N THR A 92 3.13 2.90 21.14
CA THR A 92 3.90 1.71 20.77
C THR A 92 4.40 1.74 19.33
N ASP A 93 4.17 2.84 18.61
CA ASP A 93 4.73 3.09 17.29
C ASP A 93 6.20 3.56 17.34
N ILE A 94 6.91 3.28 18.43
CA ILE A 94 8.33 3.60 18.63
C ILE A 94 9.17 2.38 18.28
N ALA A 95 10.10 2.52 17.35
CA ALA A 95 11.01 1.45 16.96
C ALA A 95 11.90 0.97 18.13
N GLY A 96 12.10 -0.34 18.24
CA GLY A 96 12.91 -0.95 19.30
C GLY A 96 12.16 -1.19 20.61
N LEU A 97 10.92 -0.72 20.74
CA LEU A 97 10.09 -0.98 21.92
C LEU A 97 9.60 -2.44 21.92
N VAL A 98 10.18 -3.25 22.80
CA VAL A 98 9.74 -4.64 23.02
C VAL A 98 8.56 -4.65 23.97
N ARG A 99 7.44 -5.23 23.53
CA ARG A 99 6.28 -5.52 24.38
C ARG A 99 5.64 -6.85 24.01
N PRO A 100 5.10 -7.61 24.99
CA PRO A 100 4.29 -8.78 24.70
C PRO A 100 3.11 -8.43 23.80
N LEU A 101 2.73 -9.37 22.91
CA LEU A 101 1.53 -9.23 22.09
C LEU A 101 0.29 -9.34 22.99
N ASN A 102 -0.61 -8.36 22.91
CA ASN A 102 -1.92 -8.50 23.54
C ASN A 102 -2.75 -9.59 22.83
N ALA A 103 -3.89 -9.99 23.40
CA ALA A 103 -4.70 -11.06 22.83
C ALA A 103 -5.11 -10.80 21.36
N ALA A 104 -5.57 -9.60 21.02
CA ALA A 104 -5.97 -9.26 19.66
C ALA A 104 -4.78 -9.32 18.68
N GLU A 105 -3.61 -8.84 19.11
CA GLU A 105 -2.38 -8.93 18.33
C GLU A 105 -1.98 -10.40 18.10
N GLN A 106 -2.02 -11.25 19.13
CA GLN A 106 -1.73 -12.68 18.98
C GLN A 106 -2.65 -13.35 17.97
N TRP A 107 -3.96 -13.05 18.00
CA TRP A 107 -4.91 -13.57 17.02
C TRP A 107 -4.64 -13.06 15.61
N CYS A 108 -4.37 -11.76 15.44
CA CYS A 108 -4.02 -11.20 14.13
C CYS A 108 -2.79 -11.88 13.52
N TRP A 109 -1.69 -11.95 14.28
CA TRP A 109 -0.43 -12.58 13.84
C TRP A 109 -0.59 -14.07 13.58
N GLY A 110 -1.22 -14.80 14.51
CA GLY A 110 -1.38 -16.25 14.39
C GLY A 110 -2.27 -16.63 13.21
N CYS A 111 -3.41 -15.97 13.02
CA CYS A 111 -4.27 -16.22 11.85
C CYS A 111 -3.56 -15.89 10.54
N ARG A 112 -2.75 -14.82 10.49
CA ARG A 112 -1.95 -14.48 9.31
C ARG A 112 -0.90 -15.52 8.99
N ALA A 113 -0.16 -15.98 9.99
CA ALA A 113 0.82 -17.05 9.83
C ALA A 113 0.15 -18.33 9.32
N VAL A 114 -0.99 -18.73 9.92
CA VAL A 114 -1.76 -19.90 9.48
C VAL A 114 -2.18 -19.76 8.02
N ILE A 115 -2.77 -18.64 7.62
CA ILE A 115 -3.18 -18.39 6.23
C ILE A 115 -1.98 -18.49 5.30
N TYR A 116 -0.88 -17.79 5.59
CA TYR A 116 0.27 -17.76 4.69
C TYR A 116 0.93 -19.13 4.54
N ILE A 117 1.02 -19.92 5.62
CA ILE A 117 1.62 -21.26 5.61
C ILE A 117 0.68 -22.28 4.97
N GLN A 118 -0.58 -22.32 5.41
CA GLN A 118 -1.52 -23.38 5.03
C GLN A 118 -2.12 -23.19 3.64
N GLU A 119 -2.15 -21.97 3.09
CA GLU A 119 -2.58 -21.75 1.70
C GLU A 119 -1.52 -22.17 0.68
N LEU A 120 -0.22 -22.21 1.03
CA LEU A 120 0.88 -22.47 0.08
C LEU A 120 0.67 -23.71 -0.81
N PRO A 121 0.30 -24.89 -0.26
CA PRO A 121 0.04 -26.07 -1.08
C PRO A 121 -1.10 -25.83 -2.10
N HIS A 122 -2.11 -25.04 -1.72
CA HIS A 122 -3.32 -24.79 -2.50
C HIS A 122 -3.14 -23.77 -3.62
N ILE A 123 -2.17 -22.88 -3.47
CA ILE A 123 -1.81 -21.86 -4.46
C ILE A 123 -0.57 -22.24 -5.26
N SER A 124 -0.09 -23.49 -5.14
CA SER A 124 1.13 -23.97 -5.77
C SER A 124 1.14 -23.84 -7.31
N SER A 125 -0.03 -23.70 -7.94
CA SER A 125 -0.18 -23.44 -9.37
C SER A 125 -0.07 -21.97 -9.78
N ILE A 126 0.08 -21.05 -8.82
CA ILE A 126 0.12 -19.60 -9.04
C ILE A 126 1.41 -19.03 -8.40
N PRO A 127 2.54 -19.01 -9.13
CA PRO A 127 3.85 -18.62 -8.61
C PRO A 127 3.86 -17.25 -7.93
N GLU A 128 3.09 -16.29 -8.44
CA GLU A 128 3.01 -14.94 -7.90
C GLU A 128 2.42 -14.93 -6.48
N LEU A 129 1.46 -15.81 -6.19
CA LEU A 129 0.89 -15.93 -4.85
C LEU A 129 1.85 -16.62 -3.88
N ILE A 130 2.64 -17.59 -4.36
CA ILE A 130 3.69 -18.23 -3.55
C ILE A 130 4.72 -17.19 -3.12
N ILE A 131 5.22 -16.39 -4.07
CA ILE A 131 6.17 -15.31 -3.79
C ILE A 131 5.56 -14.32 -2.81
N HIS A 132 4.29 -13.92 -3.00
CA HIS A 132 3.59 -13.04 -2.08
C HIS A 132 3.54 -13.59 -0.65
N HIS A 133 3.25 -14.88 -0.48
CA HIS A 133 3.19 -15.53 0.84
C HIS A 133 4.56 -15.60 1.50
N ILE A 134 5.60 -15.99 0.75
CA ILE A 134 6.98 -16.04 1.25
C ILE A 134 7.44 -14.65 1.69
N LEU A 135 7.24 -13.63 0.85
CA LEU A 135 7.60 -12.25 1.19
C LEU A 135 6.84 -11.74 2.42
N SER A 136 5.56 -12.11 2.56
CA SER A 136 4.75 -11.74 3.74
C SER A 136 5.28 -12.41 5.02
N ILE A 137 5.66 -13.69 4.95
CA ILE A 137 6.27 -14.41 6.08
C ILE A 137 7.63 -13.80 6.44
N VAL A 138 8.48 -13.49 5.45
CA VAL A 138 9.78 -12.85 5.67
C VAL A 138 9.59 -11.47 6.30
N ALA A 139 8.62 -10.67 5.83
CA ALA A 139 8.30 -9.38 6.42
C ALA A 139 7.82 -9.52 7.87
N MET A 140 6.95 -10.50 8.16
CA MET A 140 6.51 -10.81 9.53
C MET A 140 7.70 -11.14 10.44
N ILE A 141 8.60 -12.02 9.99
CA ILE A 141 9.79 -12.40 10.76
C ILE A 141 10.70 -11.19 10.97
N GLY A 142 10.92 -10.37 9.94
CA GLY A 142 11.72 -9.15 10.03
C GLY A 142 11.17 -8.16 11.05
N LEU A 143 9.85 -7.91 11.03
CA LEU A 143 9.20 -7.02 11.99
C LEU A 143 9.40 -7.48 13.45
N LEU A 144 9.33 -8.79 13.71
CA LEU A 144 9.61 -9.36 15.03
C LEU A 144 11.09 -9.27 15.39
N ALA A 145 11.99 -9.67 14.48
CA ALA A 145 13.43 -9.68 14.73
C ALA A 145 14.00 -8.28 15.00
N PHE A 146 13.44 -7.25 14.38
CA PHE A 146 13.88 -5.86 14.53
C PHE A 146 13.00 -5.03 15.49
N ASN A 147 12.04 -5.63 16.18
CA ASN A 147 11.13 -4.95 17.10
C ASN A 147 10.49 -3.70 16.50
N MET A 148 9.97 -3.85 15.29
CA MET A 148 9.38 -2.76 14.53
C MET A 148 7.97 -2.43 15.03
N PRO A 149 7.54 -1.16 14.86
CA PRO A 149 6.14 -0.78 15.03
C PRO A 149 5.21 -1.72 14.26
N ARG A 150 4.21 -2.26 14.96
CA ARG A 150 3.34 -3.34 14.43
C ARG A 150 2.00 -2.81 13.92
N ARG A 151 1.57 -1.64 14.40
CA ARG A 151 0.25 -1.06 14.15
C ARG A 151 0.02 -0.78 12.66
N GLN A 152 1.07 -0.37 11.96
CA GLN A 152 1.13 -0.18 10.52
C GLN A 152 0.81 -1.48 9.77
N MET A 153 1.33 -2.61 10.25
CA MET A 153 1.07 -3.92 9.66
C MET A 153 -0.35 -4.41 9.94
N TYR A 154 -0.89 -4.11 11.14
CA TYR A 154 -2.29 -4.41 11.46
C TYR A 154 -3.26 -3.68 10.54
N LEU A 155 -2.98 -2.42 10.22
CA LEU A 155 -3.74 -1.65 9.24
C LEU A 155 -3.65 -2.29 7.84
N ALA A 156 -2.45 -2.63 7.38
CA ALA A 156 -2.26 -3.29 6.10
C ALA A 156 -3.04 -4.62 6.03
N TRP A 157 -3.04 -5.41 7.09
CA TRP A 157 -3.80 -6.66 7.17
C TRP A 157 -5.31 -6.48 7.35
N ALA A 158 -5.76 -5.46 8.08
CA ALA A 158 -7.18 -5.15 8.19
C ALA A 158 -7.77 -4.71 6.83
N SER A 159 -6.93 -4.15 5.94
CA SER A 159 -7.35 -3.65 4.62
C SER A 159 -7.66 -4.72 3.56
N LEU A 160 -7.50 -6.02 3.87
CA LEU A 160 -7.65 -7.11 2.89
C LEU A 160 -9.10 -7.49 2.56
N VAL A 161 -10.07 -6.59 2.78
CA VAL A 161 -11.48 -6.82 2.49
C VAL A 161 -11.72 -7.10 1.01
N ASN A 162 -10.88 -6.56 0.12
CA ASN A 162 -10.99 -6.78 -1.32
C ASN A 162 -10.87 -8.28 -1.70
N GLU A 163 -10.19 -9.09 -0.89
CA GLU A 163 -9.92 -10.49 -1.21
C GLU A 163 -11.19 -11.34 -1.25
N PHE A 164 -12.25 -10.98 -0.51
CA PHE A 164 -13.55 -11.66 -0.58
C PHE A 164 -14.17 -11.58 -1.97
N VAL A 165 -14.08 -10.42 -2.62
CA VAL A 165 -14.62 -10.23 -3.98
C VAL A 165 -13.80 -11.03 -4.98
N SER A 166 -12.47 -11.02 -4.85
CA SER A 166 -11.58 -11.80 -5.71
C SER A 166 -11.81 -13.32 -5.58
N ASN A 167 -11.98 -13.81 -4.35
CA ASN A 167 -12.24 -15.22 -4.05
C ASN A 167 -13.64 -15.63 -4.53
N GLY A 168 -14.66 -14.81 -4.25
CA GLY A 168 -16.02 -15.03 -4.74
C GLY A 168 -16.08 -15.12 -6.26
N ARG A 169 -15.39 -14.21 -6.97
CA ARG A 169 -15.29 -14.23 -8.44
C ARG A 169 -14.67 -15.53 -8.94
N ARG A 170 -13.58 -15.98 -8.29
CA ARG A 170 -12.90 -17.24 -8.63
C ARG A 170 -13.82 -18.45 -8.42
N LEU A 171 -14.52 -18.51 -7.29
CA LEU A 171 -15.46 -19.59 -6.99
C LEU A 171 -16.61 -19.60 -8.00
N LEU A 172 -17.23 -18.46 -8.29
CA LEU A 172 -18.28 -18.36 -9.30
C LEU A 172 -17.80 -18.81 -10.68
N LYS A 173 -16.56 -18.47 -11.05
CA LYS A 173 -15.93 -18.94 -12.30
C LYS A 173 -15.80 -20.47 -12.31
N MET A 174 -15.32 -21.07 -11.21
CA MET A 174 -15.16 -22.52 -11.09
C MET A 174 -16.49 -23.28 -11.12
N HIS A 175 -17.57 -22.65 -10.63
CA HIS A 175 -18.94 -23.18 -10.72
C HIS A 175 -19.63 -22.92 -12.07
N GLY A 176 -18.98 -22.24 -13.02
CA GLY A 176 -19.60 -21.87 -14.30
C GLY A 176 -20.74 -20.85 -14.17
N ARG A 177 -20.83 -20.13 -13.03
CA ARG A 177 -21.91 -19.17 -12.72
C ARG A 177 -21.50 -17.71 -12.90
N LEU A 178 -20.27 -17.46 -13.35
CA LEU A 178 -19.75 -16.11 -13.55
C LEU A 178 -20.14 -15.57 -14.94
N THR A 179 -21.22 -14.79 -15.00
CA THR A 179 -21.62 -14.09 -16.24
C THR A 179 -20.66 -12.93 -16.55
N PRO A 180 -20.51 -12.50 -17.82
CA PRO A 180 -19.62 -11.39 -18.18
C PRO A 180 -19.94 -10.09 -17.44
N ARG A 181 -21.24 -9.76 -17.31
CA ARG A 181 -21.70 -8.57 -16.56
C ARG A 181 -21.33 -8.66 -15.08
N LEU A 182 -21.53 -9.82 -14.45
CA LEU A 182 -21.15 -10.01 -13.05
C LEU A 182 -19.63 -9.95 -12.87
N ALA A 183 -18.86 -10.57 -13.78
CA ALA A 183 -17.41 -10.51 -13.78
C ALA A 183 -16.91 -9.06 -13.83
N TRP A 184 -17.52 -8.23 -14.66
CA TRP A 184 -17.18 -6.81 -14.78
C TRP A 184 -17.42 -6.06 -13.46
N TRP A 185 -18.62 -6.18 -12.88
CA TRP A 185 -18.95 -5.51 -11.61
C TRP A 185 -18.06 -5.97 -10.46
N MET A 186 -17.81 -7.28 -10.36
CA MET A 186 -16.90 -7.81 -9.34
C MET A 186 -15.46 -7.32 -9.55
N THR A 187 -15.01 -7.13 -10.80
CA THR A 187 -13.69 -6.56 -11.08
C THR A 187 -13.63 -5.11 -10.60
N LEU A 188 -14.63 -4.31 -10.94
CA LEU A 188 -14.71 -2.91 -10.52
C LEU A 188 -14.72 -2.80 -8.99
N ILE A 189 -15.61 -3.52 -8.31
CA ILE A 189 -15.70 -3.50 -6.83
C ILE A 189 -14.38 -3.98 -6.20
N ASN A 190 -13.76 -5.03 -6.74
CA ASN A 190 -12.49 -5.54 -6.23
C ASN A 190 -11.37 -4.49 -6.37
N VAL A 191 -11.24 -3.85 -7.53
CA VAL A 191 -10.22 -2.83 -7.76
C VAL A 191 -10.49 -1.57 -6.93
N SER A 192 -11.74 -1.10 -6.86
CA SER A 192 -12.11 0.02 -5.99
C SER A 192 -11.81 -0.27 -4.53
N SER A 193 -12.12 -1.47 -4.03
CA SER A 193 -11.82 -1.88 -2.66
C SER A 193 -10.31 -1.96 -2.41
N LEU A 194 -9.56 -2.46 -3.40
CA LEU A 194 -8.11 -2.53 -3.35
C LEU A 194 -7.49 -1.13 -3.24
N ILE A 195 -7.97 -0.15 -4.01
CA ILE A 195 -7.51 1.23 -3.94
C ILE A 195 -7.94 1.86 -2.59
N ILE A 196 -9.22 1.81 -2.26
CA ILE A 196 -9.78 2.50 -1.08
C ILE A 196 -9.16 1.97 0.22
N PHE A 197 -9.06 0.66 0.38
CA PHE A 197 -8.60 0.08 1.64
C PHE A 197 -7.09 -0.20 1.62
N ARG A 198 -6.60 -0.88 0.58
CA ARG A 198 -5.25 -1.47 0.60
C ARG A 198 -4.16 -0.49 0.19
N VAL A 199 -4.39 0.30 -0.86
CA VAL A 199 -3.48 1.39 -1.26
C VAL A 199 -3.44 2.46 -0.17
N THR A 200 -4.61 2.92 0.30
CA THR A 200 -4.70 3.88 1.43
C THR A 200 -4.03 3.33 2.69
N GLY A 201 -4.32 2.08 3.06
CA GLY A 201 -3.74 1.44 4.23
C GLY A 201 -2.21 1.34 4.16
N CYS A 202 -1.65 1.03 2.99
CA CYS A 202 -0.20 1.02 2.79
C CYS A 202 0.40 2.43 2.88
N PHE A 203 -0.26 3.43 2.30
CA PHE A 203 0.19 4.81 2.38
C PHE A 203 0.23 5.30 3.83
N VAL A 204 -0.86 5.10 4.58
CA VAL A 204 -0.93 5.45 6.01
C VAL A 204 0.13 4.68 6.81
N ALA A 205 0.35 3.39 6.51
CA ALA A 205 1.38 2.59 7.15
C ALA A 205 2.81 3.14 6.92
N VAL A 206 3.12 3.62 5.71
CA VAL A 206 4.40 4.29 5.43
C VAL A 206 4.52 5.58 6.22
N VAL A 207 3.49 6.44 6.20
CA VAL A 207 3.48 7.70 6.96
C VAL A 207 3.71 7.45 8.46
N TRP A 208 2.98 6.50 9.04
CA TRP A 208 3.15 6.11 10.44
C TRP A 208 4.51 5.49 10.74
N THR A 209 5.15 4.82 9.78
CA THR A 209 6.51 4.29 9.95
C THR A 209 7.52 5.44 10.04
N LEU A 210 7.36 6.47 9.20
CA LEU A 210 8.19 7.68 9.21
C LEU A 210 8.01 8.47 10.51
N GLN A 211 6.76 8.65 10.95
CA GLN A 211 6.44 9.36 12.21
C GLN A 211 6.88 8.60 13.47
N GLY A 212 6.97 7.26 13.41
CA GLY A 212 7.33 6.41 14.54
C GLY A 212 8.81 6.47 14.98
N GLY A 213 9.61 7.37 14.41
CA GLY A 213 11.02 7.51 14.73
C GLY A 213 11.86 6.30 14.35
N SER A 214 11.38 5.45 13.44
CA SER A 214 12.16 4.32 12.89
C SER A 214 13.38 4.87 12.15
N ARG A 215 14.59 4.37 12.44
CA ARG A 215 15.84 4.81 11.80
C ARG A 215 16.65 3.62 11.28
N GLY A 216 17.59 3.89 10.38
CA GLY A 216 18.55 2.90 9.88
C GLY A 216 17.92 1.78 9.05
N VAL A 217 18.50 0.58 9.12
CA VAL A 217 18.12 -0.58 8.29
C VAL A 217 16.63 -0.92 8.40
N ALA A 218 16.07 -0.81 9.60
CA ALA A 218 14.68 -1.21 9.85
C ALA A 218 13.67 -0.28 9.14
N LEU A 219 13.95 1.03 9.10
CA LEU A 219 13.19 1.99 8.29
C LEU A 219 13.25 1.64 6.79
N TYR A 220 14.46 1.42 6.26
CA TYR A 220 14.63 1.12 4.84
C TYR A 220 13.94 -0.18 4.43
N VAL A 221 14.08 -1.24 5.22
CA VAL A 221 13.45 -2.54 4.94
C VAL A 221 11.93 -2.40 4.94
N ASN A 222 11.35 -1.70 5.92
CA ASN A 222 9.89 -1.58 6.03
C ASN A 222 9.30 -0.68 4.93
N THR A 223 9.91 0.47 4.69
CA THR A 223 9.50 1.37 3.60
C THR A 223 9.64 0.69 2.25
N ALA A 224 10.76 -0.02 2.00
CA ALA A 224 10.94 -0.78 0.77
C ALA A 224 9.89 -1.89 0.61
N ALA A 225 9.56 -2.62 1.69
CA ALA A 225 8.53 -3.66 1.66
C ALA A 225 7.15 -3.07 1.30
N PHE A 226 6.75 -1.96 1.92
CA PHE A 226 5.50 -1.29 1.60
C PHE A 226 5.49 -0.70 0.18
N LEU A 227 6.61 -0.14 -0.30
CA LEU A 227 6.71 0.37 -1.66
C LEU A 227 6.63 -0.73 -2.71
N ILE A 228 7.37 -1.83 -2.54
CA ILE A 228 7.30 -3.00 -3.43
C ILE A 228 5.87 -3.53 -3.46
N TYR A 229 5.24 -3.63 -2.29
CA TYR A 229 3.87 -4.09 -2.19
C TYR A 229 2.89 -3.12 -2.88
N PHE A 230 3.03 -1.81 -2.67
CA PHE A 230 2.24 -0.78 -3.34
C PHE A 230 2.35 -0.88 -4.87
N ILE A 231 3.56 -1.00 -5.41
CA ILE A 231 3.80 -1.18 -6.85
C ILE A 231 3.15 -2.46 -7.36
N TYR A 232 3.28 -3.56 -6.62
CA TYR A 232 2.61 -4.82 -6.94
C TYR A 232 1.08 -4.64 -7.01
N MET A 233 0.49 -3.94 -6.03
CA MET A 233 -0.96 -3.68 -5.98
C MET A 233 -1.44 -2.83 -7.15
N LEU A 234 -0.68 -1.79 -7.54
CA LEU A 234 -0.98 -0.99 -8.73
C LEU A 234 -0.92 -1.82 -10.01
N ARG A 235 0.12 -2.65 -10.16
CA ARG A 235 0.27 -3.54 -11.32
C ARG A 235 -0.88 -4.54 -11.43
N VAL A 236 -1.27 -5.17 -10.33
CA VAL A 236 -2.41 -6.09 -10.29
C VAL A 236 -3.70 -5.37 -10.66
N SER A 237 -3.93 -4.17 -10.11
CA SER A 237 -5.11 -3.37 -10.40
C SER A 237 -5.19 -2.97 -11.87
N ALA A 238 -4.10 -2.46 -12.43
CA ALA A 238 -4.01 -2.12 -13.85
C ALA A 238 -4.26 -3.35 -14.74
N GLY A 239 -3.68 -4.50 -14.39
CA GLY A 239 -3.88 -5.75 -15.12
C GLY A 239 -5.32 -6.26 -15.08
N GLU A 240 -6.01 -6.15 -13.94
CA GLU A 240 -7.42 -6.53 -13.81
C GLU A 240 -8.35 -5.56 -14.57
N LEU A 241 -8.11 -4.26 -14.47
CA LEU A 241 -8.88 -3.25 -15.21
C LEU A 241 -8.68 -3.39 -16.72
N SER A 242 -7.45 -3.66 -17.17
CA SER A 242 -7.16 -3.89 -18.58
C SER A 242 -7.85 -5.14 -19.11
N ARG A 243 -7.83 -6.25 -18.36
CA ARG A 243 -8.59 -7.46 -18.69
C ARG A 243 -10.10 -7.24 -18.73
N ALA A 244 -10.62 -6.29 -17.96
CA ALA A 244 -12.02 -5.88 -18.00
C ALA A 244 -12.33 -4.85 -19.11
N LYS A 245 -11.35 -4.49 -19.96
CA LYS A 245 -11.43 -3.43 -20.97
C LYS A 245 -11.81 -2.06 -20.39
N LEU A 246 -11.53 -1.86 -19.10
CA LEU A 246 -11.76 -0.58 -18.42
C LEU A 246 -10.55 0.33 -18.49
N LEU A 247 -9.37 -0.23 -18.74
CA LEU A 247 -8.12 0.51 -18.83
C LEU A 247 -7.37 0.10 -20.08
N ALA A 248 -7.12 1.04 -20.97
CA ALA A 248 -6.20 0.88 -22.09
C ALA A 248 -5.12 1.94 -21.99
N ILE A 249 -3.89 1.55 -22.33
CA ILE A 249 -2.80 2.50 -22.52
C ILE A 249 -2.71 2.71 -24.02
N ASP A 250 -3.12 3.88 -24.46
CA ASP A 250 -2.89 4.36 -25.81
C ASP A 250 -1.47 4.95 -25.85
N THR A 251 -0.59 4.32 -26.63
CA THR A 251 0.82 4.72 -26.75
C THR A 251 1.04 5.74 -27.86
N ASP A 252 -0.02 6.19 -28.55
CA ASP A 252 0.08 7.29 -29.51
C ASP A 252 0.62 8.54 -28.80
N LYS A 253 1.43 9.36 -29.47
CA LYS A 253 2.10 10.50 -28.83
C LYS A 253 1.12 11.68 -28.70
N PRO A 254 0.86 12.23 -27.48
CA PRO A 254 1.36 11.80 -26.17
C PRO A 254 0.58 10.63 -25.59
N ALA A 255 1.27 9.74 -24.86
CA ALA A 255 0.67 8.51 -24.34
C ALA A 255 -0.48 8.82 -23.36
N LYS A 256 -1.62 8.14 -23.54
CA LYS A 256 -2.84 8.37 -22.76
C LYS A 256 -3.29 7.10 -22.06
N LEU A 257 -3.81 7.30 -20.87
CA LEU A 257 -4.58 6.32 -20.14
C LEU A 257 -6.06 6.50 -20.50
N VAL A 258 -6.63 5.55 -21.24
CA VAL A 258 -8.05 5.54 -21.61
C VAL A 258 -8.82 4.72 -20.59
N ILE A 259 -9.76 5.34 -19.89
CA ILE A 259 -10.62 4.73 -18.88
C ILE A 259 -12.04 4.61 -19.42
N ALA A 260 -12.57 3.39 -19.45
CA ALA A 260 -13.92 3.06 -19.91
C ALA A 260 -14.28 3.69 -21.27
N GLU A 261 -13.32 3.74 -22.20
CA GLU A 261 -13.44 4.27 -23.57
C GLU A 261 -13.87 5.75 -23.67
N THR A 262 -14.00 6.46 -22.55
CA THR A 262 -14.64 7.79 -22.47
C THR A 262 -13.71 8.83 -21.85
N TRP A 263 -12.99 8.45 -20.80
CA TRP A 263 -12.09 9.35 -20.11
C TRP A 263 -10.67 9.11 -20.60
N THR A 264 -9.98 10.17 -20.99
CA THR A 264 -8.56 10.08 -21.34
C THR A 264 -7.76 10.93 -20.36
N VAL A 265 -6.75 10.33 -19.76
CA VAL A 265 -5.82 11.00 -18.85
C VAL A 265 -4.44 10.93 -19.48
N ASP A 266 -3.78 12.07 -19.65
CA ASP A 266 -2.42 12.12 -20.16
C ASP A 266 -1.47 11.44 -19.16
N LEU A 267 -0.75 10.40 -19.60
CA LEU A 267 0.22 9.70 -18.76
C LEU A 267 1.33 10.63 -18.31
N PHE A 268 1.67 11.62 -19.13
CA PHE A 268 2.60 12.67 -18.75
C PHE A 268 2.11 13.44 -17.52
N GLY A 269 0.82 13.79 -17.47
CA GLY A 269 0.23 14.48 -16.30
C GLY A 269 0.30 13.65 -15.02
N ILE A 270 0.07 12.34 -15.11
CA ILE A 270 0.18 11.41 -13.96
C ILE A 270 1.63 11.34 -13.47
N VAL A 271 2.56 11.14 -14.39
CA VAL A 271 3.99 11.02 -14.12
C VAL A 271 4.53 12.33 -13.52
N MET A 272 4.09 13.48 -14.02
CA MET A 272 4.41 14.79 -13.49
C MET A 272 3.87 15.03 -12.08
N GLY A 273 2.64 14.62 -11.81
CA GLY A 273 2.09 14.68 -10.46
C GLY A 273 2.91 13.85 -9.48
N ALA A 274 3.29 12.63 -9.87
CA ALA A 274 4.15 11.77 -9.05
C ALA A 274 5.54 12.38 -8.82
N ALA A 275 6.11 13.01 -9.84
CA ALA A 275 7.39 13.72 -9.74
C ALA A 275 7.32 14.88 -8.72
N LEU A 276 6.31 15.74 -8.84
CA LEU A 276 6.11 16.87 -7.93
C LEU A 276 5.92 16.39 -6.48
N VAL A 277 5.09 15.37 -6.25
CA VAL A 277 4.92 14.77 -4.92
C VAL A 277 6.24 14.23 -4.38
N SER A 278 7.07 13.60 -5.23
CA SER A 278 8.37 13.05 -4.82
C SER A 278 9.38 14.14 -4.45
N VAL A 279 9.41 15.24 -5.21
CA VAL A 279 10.24 16.43 -4.93
C VAL A 279 9.86 17.03 -3.57
N GLU A 280 8.57 17.19 -3.30
CA GLU A 280 8.07 17.74 -2.04
C GLU A 280 8.37 16.83 -0.84
N LEU A 281 8.14 15.52 -0.98
CA LEU A 281 8.46 14.55 0.07
C LEU A 281 9.97 14.51 0.35
N SER A 282 10.79 14.54 -0.69
CA SER A 282 12.25 14.62 -0.55
C SER A 282 12.67 15.92 0.14
N ALA A 283 12.08 17.05 -0.24
CA ALA A 283 12.37 18.34 0.37
C ALA A 283 12.02 18.34 1.87
N LEU A 284 10.88 17.76 2.25
CA LEU A 284 10.47 17.63 3.66
C LEU A 284 11.47 16.78 4.46
N LEU A 285 11.92 15.65 3.90
CA LEU A 285 12.89 14.77 4.56
C LEU A 285 14.26 15.45 4.72
N ILE A 286 14.72 16.18 3.69
CA ILE A 286 15.98 16.94 3.75
C ILE A 286 15.84 18.09 4.76
N TYR A 287 14.68 18.75 4.81
CA TYR A 287 14.42 19.83 5.77
C TYR A 287 14.49 19.34 7.22
N GLU A 288 13.85 18.21 7.52
CA GLU A 288 13.92 17.57 8.83
C GLU A 288 15.37 17.17 9.18
N ALA A 289 16.10 16.60 8.21
CA ALA A 289 17.49 16.19 8.40
C ALA A 289 18.47 17.36 8.52
N ALA A 290 18.20 18.50 7.90
CA ALA A 290 19.02 19.72 7.97
C ALA A 290 18.78 20.51 9.26
N SER A 291 17.63 20.31 9.91
CA SER A 291 17.22 21.04 11.12
C SER A 291 17.81 20.44 12.41
N THR A 292 19.05 19.93 12.37
CA THR A 292 19.68 19.21 13.50
C THR A 292 19.85 20.03 14.78
N GLU A 293 19.81 21.37 14.70
CA GLU A 293 19.98 22.27 15.85
C GLU A 293 18.66 22.61 16.56
N ARG A 294 17.51 22.32 15.95
CA ARG A 294 16.18 22.65 16.48
C ARG A 294 15.23 21.47 16.29
N LEU A 295 14.60 21.02 17.37
CA LEU A 295 13.51 20.04 17.28
C LEU A 295 12.36 20.65 16.46
N VAL A 296 12.19 20.16 15.23
CA VAL A 296 11.04 20.52 14.38
C VAL A 296 9.78 20.02 15.07
N SER A 297 8.84 20.91 15.34
CA SER A 297 7.59 20.53 16.03
C SER A 297 6.66 19.75 15.09
N GLU A 298 5.82 18.87 15.63
CA GLU A 298 4.82 18.15 14.81
C GLU A 298 3.89 19.10 14.03
N ALA A 299 3.56 20.25 14.63
CA ALA A 299 2.76 21.29 13.99
C ALA A 299 3.47 21.93 12.79
N GLU A 300 4.80 22.05 12.85
CA GLU A 300 5.63 22.57 11.78
C GLU A 300 5.71 21.59 10.61
N VAL A 301 5.95 20.30 10.89
CA VAL A 301 5.91 19.23 9.88
C VAL A 301 4.54 19.14 9.21
N TYR A 302 3.46 19.22 9.99
CA TYR A 302 2.09 19.20 9.47
C TYR A 302 1.80 20.42 8.58
N SER A 303 2.24 21.62 9.00
CA SER A 303 2.09 22.84 8.21
C SER A 303 2.86 22.75 6.89
N ILE A 304 4.11 22.27 6.89
CA ILE A 304 4.89 22.08 5.68
C ILE A 304 4.21 21.03 4.77
N ALA A 305 3.82 19.87 5.30
CA ALA A 305 3.15 18.84 4.52
C ALA A 305 1.83 19.33 3.89
N TRP A 306 1.06 20.14 4.62
CA TRP A 306 -0.18 20.73 4.12
C TRP A 306 0.06 21.75 3.00
N VAL A 307 1.04 22.65 3.18
CA VAL A 307 1.40 23.64 2.15
C VAL A 307 2.01 22.96 0.93
N SER A 308 2.83 21.92 1.11
CA SER A 308 3.36 21.10 0.02
C SER A 308 2.25 20.41 -0.77
N LEU A 309 1.20 19.90 -0.11
CA LEU A 309 0.04 19.33 -0.82
C LEU A 309 -0.68 20.39 -1.67
N GLN A 310 -0.85 21.61 -1.13
CA GLN A 310 -1.40 22.74 -1.89
C GLN A 310 -0.49 23.12 -3.06
N ALA A 311 0.83 23.12 -2.87
CA ALA A 311 1.81 23.42 -3.88
C ALA A 311 1.79 22.41 -5.04
N VAL A 312 1.61 21.11 -4.76
CA VAL A 312 1.40 20.08 -5.80
C VAL A 312 0.14 20.37 -6.60
N LEU A 313 -0.99 20.65 -5.94
CA LEU A 313 -2.26 20.93 -6.62
C LEU A 313 -2.16 22.19 -7.48
N ILE A 314 -1.62 23.27 -6.94
CA ILE A 314 -1.44 24.55 -7.64
C ILE A 314 -0.39 24.41 -8.76
N GLY A 315 0.67 23.63 -8.56
CA GLY A 315 1.67 23.33 -9.58
C GLY A 315 1.08 22.53 -10.75
N LEU A 316 0.24 21.53 -10.48
CA LEU A 316 -0.48 20.78 -11.52
C LEU A 316 -1.46 21.67 -12.30
N VAL A 317 -2.22 22.51 -11.60
CA VAL A 317 -3.13 23.48 -12.23
C VAL A 317 -2.34 24.52 -13.04
N GLY A 318 -1.23 25.01 -12.51
CA GLY A 318 -0.33 25.95 -13.18
C GLY A 318 0.32 25.35 -14.42
N ALA A 319 0.73 24.09 -14.38
CA ALA A 319 1.20 23.35 -15.55
C ALA A 319 0.10 23.19 -16.61
N TYR A 320 -1.14 22.91 -16.19
CA TYR A 320 -2.28 22.79 -17.08
C TYR A 320 -2.67 24.13 -17.73
N ILE A 321 -2.60 25.25 -17.00
CA ILE A 321 -2.91 26.59 -17.51
C ILE A 321 -1.78 27.13 -18.40
N SER A 322 -0.52 26.89 -18.03
CA SER A 322 0.63 27.36 -18.81
C SER A 322 0.77 26.62 -20.14
N ALA A 323 0.37 25.35 -20.21
CA ALA A 323 0.45 24.55 -21.44
C ALA A 323 -0.24 25.20 -22.67
N PRO A 324 -1.52 25.61 -22.66
CA PRO A 324 -2.16 26.25 -23.80
C PRO A 324 -1.55 27.62 -24.15
N ILE A 325 -1.12 28.40 -23.14
CA ILE A 325 -0.47 29.70 -23.34
C ILE A 325 0.88 29.50 -24.05
N LEU A 326 1.68 28.54 -23.58
CA LEU A 326 2.97 28.21 -24.18
C LEU A 326 2.81 27.57 -25.57
N ARG A 327 1.77 26.76 -25.80
CA ARG A 327 1.43 26.25 -27.15
C ARG A 327 1.04 27.35 -28.12
N TRP A 328 0.38 28.40 -27.64
CA TRP A 328 0.06 29.56 -28.46
C TRP A 328 1.31 30.38 -28.80
N LEU A 329 2.22 30.55 -27.83
CA LEU A 329 3.48 31.30 -28.00
C LEU A 329 4.53 30.57 -28.85
N VAL A 330 4.57 29.23 -28.79
CA VAL A 330 5.56 28.41 -29.51
C VAL A 330 4.90 27.84 -30.78
N THR A 331 5.14 28.45 -31.93
CA THR A 331 4.53 28.08 -33.21
C THR A 331 4.87 26.66 -33.69
N LYS A 332 3.82 26.04 -34.24
CA LYS A 332 3.60 24.71 -34.85
C LYS A 332 4.82 24.09 -35.57
N HIS A 333 5.34 22.96 -35.06
CA HIS A 333 5.10 21.61 -35.62
C HIS A 333 6.00 20.51 -34.99
N ASP A 334 7.03 20.86 -34.21
CA ASP A 334 8.01 19.87 -33.70
C ASP A 334 8.43 20.04 -32.23
N ASN A 335 7.70 20.86 -31.47
CA ASN A 335 8.12 21.32 -30.13
C ASN A 335 7.21 20.87 -28.98
N GLU A 336 6.33 19.88 -29.16
CA GLU A 336 5.46 19.40 -28.06
C GLU A 336 6.26 19.04 -26.80
N ARG A 337 7.45 18.43 -26.95
CA ARG A 337 8.38 18.16 -25.85
C ARG A 337 8.90 19.43 -25.17
N LYS A 338 9.21 20.49 -25.93
CA LYS A 338 9.66 21.77 -25.36
C LYS A 338 8.53 22.47 -24.64
N THR A 339 7.32 22.45 -25.20
CA THR A 339 6.15 23.03 -24.57
C THR A 339 5.75 22.28 -23.30
N GLN A 340 5.87 20.95 -23.29
CA GLN A 340 5.75 20.13 -22.08
C GLN A 340 6.80 20.53 -21.04
N ARG A 341 8.09 20.57 -21.39
CA ARG A 341 9.16 21.03 -20.47
C ARG A 341 8.91 22.41 -19.90
N LEU A 342 8.50 23.37 -20.73
CA LEU A 342 8.18 24.72 -20.28
C LEU A 342 6.96 24.76 -19.36
N SER A 343 5.93 23.93 -19.60
CA SER A 343 4.79 23.83 -18.68
C SER A 343 5.18 23.18 -17.36
N MET A 344 6.17 22.27 -17.34
CA MET A 344 6.75 21.72 -16.11
C MET A 344 7.43 22.82 -15.29
N HIS A 345 8.27 23.65 -15.91
CA HIS A 345 8.90 24.78 -15.23
C HIS A 345 7.85 25.77 -14.70
N GLY A 346 6.78 26.01 -15.47
CA GLY A 346 5.63 26.79 -15.00
C GLY A 346 5.01 26.20 -13.74
N GLY A 347 4.67 24.90 -13.75
CA GLY A 347 4.12 24.21 -12.58
C GLY A 347 5.04 24.24 -11.36
N PHE A 348 6.35 24.06 -11.55
CA PHE A 348 7.33 24.16 -10.48
C PHE A 348 7.40 25.58 -9.89
N LEU A 349 7.40 26.62 -10.72
CA LEU A 349 7.37 28.01 -10.27
C LEU A 349 6.11 28.32 -9.46
N PHE A 350 4.95 27.81 -9.88
CA PHE A 350 3.70 27.94 -9.14
C PHE A 350 3.73 27.18 -7.79
N ALA A 351 4.33 25.99 -7.75
CA ALA A 351 4.52 25.24 -6.51
C ALA A 351 5.46 25.98 -5.54
N ALA A 352 6.63 26.43 -6.02
CA ALA A 352 7.59 27.20 -5.23
C ALA A 352 6.99 28.52 -4.73
N ALA A 353 6.25 29.24 -5.57
CA ALA A 353 5.54 30.46 -5.18
C ALA A 353 4.49 30.18 -4.09
N THR A 354 3.77 29.06 -4.19
CA THR A 354 2.82 28.63 -3.15
C THR A 354 3.52 28.41 -1.82
N LEU A 355 4.66 27.72 -1.80
CA LEU A 355 5.40 27.45 -0.56
C LEU A 355 5.94 28.72 0.10
N LEU A 356 6.39 29.69 -0.70
CA LEU A 356 6.90 30.97 -0.21
C LEU A 356 5.79 31.89 0.30
N LEU A 357 4.68 31.96 -0.43
CA LEU A 357 3.63 32.96 -0.24
C LEU A 357 2.41 32.44 0.52
N SER A 358 2.32 31.13 0.80
CA SER A 358 1.18 30.59 1.50
C SER A 358 1.07 31.18 2.92
N PRO A 359 -0.10 31.72 3.30
CA PRO A 359 -0.35 32.21 4.65
C PRO A 359 -0.56 31.06 5.66
N THR A 360 -0.65 29.80 5.18
CA THR A 360 -0.84 28.62 6.03
C THR A 360 0.47 27.96 6.47
N THR A 361 1.61 28.44 5.95
CA THR A 361 2.94 28.04 6.40
C THR A 361 3.20 28.66 7.78
N ALA A 362 3.52 27.84 8.78
CA ALA A 362 3.81 28.32 10.12
C ALA A 362 4.99 29.31 10.10
N ASP A 363 4.88 30.39 10.88
CA ASP A 363 5.91 31.46 10.94
C ASP A 363 7.28 30.94 11.39
N SER A 364 7.32 29.77 12.03
CA SER A 364 8.54 29.14 12.50
C SER A 364 9.31 28.37 11.43
N VAL A 365 8.71 28.17 10.24
CA VAL A 365 9.36 27.46 9.12
C VAL A 365 10.37 28.38 8.44
N ASP A 366 11.63 27.93 8.38
CA ASP A 366 12.64 28.57 7.53
C ASP A 366 12.33 28.33 6.04
N LYS A 367 11.61 29.29 5.44
CA LYS A 367 11.22 29.25 4.03
C LYS A 367 12.40 29.18 3.08
N ARG A 368 13.56 29.72 3.45
CA ARG A 368 14.77 29.68 2.61
C ARG A 368 15.34 28.27 2.60
N THR A 369 15.53 27.66 3.77
CA THR A 369 16.00 26.27 3.86
C THR A 369 15.04 25.32 3.16
N LEU A 370 13.72 25.52 3.28
CA LEU A 370 12.73 24.71 2.57
C LEU A 370 12.88 24.82 1.04
N LEU A 371 13.11 26.02 0.50
CA LEU A 371 13.34 26.25 -0.93
C LEU A 371 14.65 25.60 -1.40
N GLU A 372 15.71 25.68 -0.60
CA GLU A 372 17.00 25.02 -0.88
C GLU A 372 16.83 23.49 -0.89
N CYS A 373 16.04 22.92 0.02
CA CYS A 373 15.70 21.49 0.05
C CYS A 373 14.90 21.05 -1.19
N MET A 374 13.97 21.87 -1.67
CA MET A 374 13.26 21.62 -2.93
C MET A 374 14.19 21.68 -4.13
N ALA A 375 15.09 22.67 -4.18
CA ALA A 375 16.05 22.81 -5.27
C ALA A 375 17.01 21.60 -5.34
N LEU A 376 17.43 21.08 -4.18
CA LEU A 376 18.21 19.83 -4.09
C LEU A 376 17.42 18.61 -4.58
N SER A 377 16.09 18.64 -4.44
CA SER A 377 15.20 17.56 -4.88
C SER A 377 14.80 17.68 -6.36
N PHE A 378 15.09 18.82 -7.02
CA PHE A 378 14.75 19.09 -8.42
C PHE A 378 15.25 18.04 -9.44
N PRO A 379 16.43 17.39 -9.28
CA PRO A 379 16.86 16.33 -10.19
C PRO A 379 15.87 15.16 -10.31
N LEU A 380 14.99 14.95 -9.33
CA LEU A 380 13.90 13.95 -9.41
C LEU A 380 12.85 14.32 -10.46
N LEU A 381 12.63 15.62 -10.69
CA LEU A 381 11.73 16.14 -11.73
C LEU A 381 12.36 16.00 -13.12
N ASP A 382 13.67 16.23 -13.24
CA ASP A 382 14.41 16.13 -14.51
C ASP A 382 14.69 14.67 -14.94
N ALA A 383 14.73 13.73 -13.99
CA ALA A 383 14.94 12.30 -14.26
C ALA A 383 13.71 11.61 -14.86
N ILE A 384 12.56 12.28 -14.84
CA ILE A 384 11.24 11.83 -15.29
C ILE A 384 10.92 12.44 -16.66
#